data_AF-G4TVR1-F1
#
_entry.id   AF-G4TVR1-F1
#
_cell.length_a   1.000
_cell.length_b   1.000
_cell.length_c   1.000
_cell.angle_alpha   90.00
_cell.angle_beta   90.00
_cell.angle_gamma   90.00
#
_symmetry.space_group_name_H-M   'P 1'
#
loop_
_entity.id
_entity.type
_entity.pdbx_description
1 polymer ?
#
loop_
_entity_poly.entity_id
_entity_poly.type
_entity_poly.pdbx_seq_one_letter_code
_entity_poly.pdbx_strand_id
1 'polypeptide(L)'
;MPADTNGGGSSTSSQSNPYALPLEPSFLNMEPQDEFVKEIADWVAYISGGRPDIEVEAKFGVMVDRSNNQRVASRLGVLVETILNPREVSNMKFESTLSARQHEHLNKMLNERVAQTAAPSFQHAPLSARHLQTLDEFFSIPNTQDPEGKLRVSRDAKTGQLIECLIKRRLGDLHVLCPKREVDWRISVNTEEKVDISMVTDGMRPLYSRRKDRMQYGHQHFHIDLTQVMDQGNTVTHELELEFAYPEEMRRVLELRGREGPEAWGYDQLVAVFVNNCRLLSRNVIKM
;
A
#
# COMPACT_ATOMS: atom_id res chain seq x y z
N MET A 1 -62.27 6.17 -58.23
CA MET A 1 -61.42 6.72 -57.15
C MET A 1 -61.66 5.88 -55.90
N PRO A 2 -60.63 5.21 -55.37
CA PRO A 2 -60.77 4.30 -54.23
C PRO A 2 -60.74 5.10 -52.92
N ALA A 3 -61.45 4.61 -51.91
CA ALA A 3 -61.34 5.09 -50.53
C ALA A 3 -60.84 3.93 -49.67
N ASP A 4 -59.75 4.22 -48.97
CA ASP A 4 -58.83 3.28 -48.35
C ASP A 4 -59.41 2.52 -47.16
N THR A 5 -59.07 1.24 -47.13
CA THR A 5 -59.12 0.36 -45.96
C THR A 5 -58.05 0.77 -44.96
N ASN A 6 -58.43 1.37 -43.83
CA ASN A 6 -57.49 1.65 -42.75
C ASN A 6 -57.49 0.49 -41.74
N GLY A 7 -56.53 -0.42 -41.93
CA GLY A 7 -56.22 -1.49 -40.99
C GLY A 7 -55.56 -0.93 -39.73
N GLY A 8 -56.26 -0.99 -38.60
CA GLY A 8 -55.71 -0.68 -37.28
C GLY A 8 -54.71 -1.74 -36.85
N GLY A 9 -53.45 -1.57 -37.23
CA GLY A 9 -52.32 -2.31 -36.66
C GLY A 9 -52.07 -1.84 -35.22
N SER A 10 -52.49 -2.65 -34.26
CA SER A 10 -52.07 -2.56 -32.86
C SER A 10 -50.57 -2.86 -32.78
N SER A 11 -49.73 -1.82 -32.77
CA SER A 11 -48.36 -1.93 -32.32
C SER A 11 -48.36 -1.97 -30.80
N THR A 12 -48.48 -3.16 -30.23
CA THR A 12 -48.07 -3.43 -28.85
C THR A 12 -46.60 -3.07 -28.71
N SER A 13 -46.33 -1.86 -28.22
CA SER A 13 -45.03 -1.48 -27.68
C SER A 13 -44.78 -2.36 -26.46
N SER A 14 -44.07 -3.47 -26.67
CA SER A 14 -43.44 -4.20 -25.59
C SER A 14 -42.49 -3.24 -24.90
N GLN A 15 -42.93 -2.62 -23.81
CA GLN A 15 -42.09 -1.85 -22.92
C GLN A 15 -41.00 -2.79 -22.40
N SER A 16 -39.84 -2.78 -23.08
CA SER A 16 -38.63 -3.45 -22.60
C SER A 16 -38.31 -2.87 -21.23
N ASN A 17 -38.20 -3.73 -20.22
CA ASN A 17 -37.81 -3.33 -18.87
C ASN A 17 -36.54 -2.46 -18.95
N PRO A 18 -36.58 -1.17 -18.59
CA PRO A 18 -35.45 -0.26 -18.75
C PRO A 18 -34.26 -0.63 -17.84
N TYR A 19 -34.47 -1.54 -16.89
CA TYR A 19 -33.43 -2.08 -16.01
C TYR A 19 -32.85 -3.43 -16.50
N ALA A 20 -33.24 -3.90 -17.70
CA ALA A 20 -32.69 -5.12 -18.28
C ALA A 20 -31.28 -4.92 -18.88
N LEU A 21 -30.87 -3.67 -19.10
CA LEU A 21 -29.54 -3.30 -19.57
C LEU A 21 -28.75 -2.63 -18.44
N PRO A 22 -27.43 -2.85 -18.35
CA PRO A 22 -26.57 -2.06 -17.48
C PRO A 22 -26.71 -0.57 -17.79
N LEU A 23 -26.68 0.27 -16.75
CA LEU A 23 -26.62 1.71 -16.93
C LEU A 23 -25.28 2.07 -17.58
N GLU A 24 -25.32 3.06 -18.47
CA GLU A 24 -24.10 3.71 -18.96
C GLU A 24 -23.37 4.38 -17.77
N PRO A 25 -22.03 4.37 -17.74
CA PRO A 25 -21.25 4.93 -16.63
C PRO A 25 -21.43 6.44 -16.46
N SER A 26 -21.78 7.17 -17.53
CA SER A 26 -22.11 8.60 -17.51
C SER A 26 -22.79 9.04 -18.81
N PHE A 27 -23.21 10.31 -18.90
CA PHE A 27 -23.74 10.92 -20.12
C PHE A 27 -22.72 10.99 -21.29
N LEU A 28 -21.44 10.75 -21.01
CA LEU A 28 -20.38 10.62 -22.02
C LEU A 28 -19.98 9.16 -22.28
N ASN A 29 -20.65 8.19 -21.62
CA ASN A 29 -20.28 6.79 -21.63
C ASN A 29 -18.82 6.54 -21.19
N MET A 30 -18.34 7.34 -20.24
CA MET A 30 -17.00 7.24 -19.62
C MET A 30 -17.09 7.39 -18.11
N GLU A 31 -16.23 6.70 -17.36
CA GLU A 31 -16.07 6.95 -15.92
C GLU A 31 -15.16 8.17 -15.70
N PRO A 32 -15.51 9.11 -14.80
CA PRO A 32 -14.60 10.18 -14.41
C PRO A 32 -13.39 9.61 -13.69
N GLN A 33 -12.27 10.33 -13.74
CA GLN A 33 -11.07 9.93 -13.01
C GLN A 33 -11.31 9.94 -11.50
N ASP A 34 -10.81 8.91 -10.81
CA ASP A 34 -10.80 8.87 -9.34
C ASP A 34 -9.74 9.89 -8.84
N GLU A 35 -10.20 11.07 -8.43
CA GLU A 35 -9.36 12.14 -7.90
C GLU A 35 -8.52 11.69 -6.70
N PHE A 36 -9.02 10.75 -5.89
CA PHE A 36 -8.26 10.23 -4.76
C PHE A 36 -7.05 9.42 -5.23
N VAL A 37 -7.25 8.55 -6.23
CA VAL A 37 -6.16 7.78 -6.83
C VAL A 37 -5.19 8.71 -7.56
N LYS A 38 -5.71 9.71 -8.29
CA LYS A 38 -4.90 10.70 -8.99
C LYS A 38 -4.00 11.49 -8.04
N GLU A 39 -4.54 11.98 -6.93
CA GLU A 39 -3.79 12.74 -5.92
C GLU A 39 -2.64 11.89 -5.35
N ILE A 40 -2.89 10.62 -5.04
CA ILE A 40 -1.84 9.70 -4.60
C ILE A 40 -0.80 9.47 -5.69
N ALA A 41 -1.24 9.24 -6.93
CA ALA A 41 -0.35 8.99 -8.07
C ALA A 41 0.57 10.20 -8.33
N ASP A 42 0.01 11.40 -8.32
CA ASP A 42 0.74 12.66 -8.50
C ASP A 42 1.71 12.92 -7.34
N TRP A 43 1.27 12.72 -6.10
CA TRP A 43 2.13 12.89 -4.92
C TRP A 43 3.29 11.90 -4.93
N VAL A 44 3.06 10.60 -5.18
CA VAL A 44 4.13 9.59 -5.23
C VAL A 44 5.10 9.91 -6.37
N ALA A 45 4.61 10.32 -7.55
CA ALA A 45 5.46 10.69 -8.67
C ALA A 45 6.37 11.88 -8.33
N TYR A 46 5.78 12.92 -7.72
CA TYR A 46 6.50 14.12 -7.29
C TYR A 46 7.58 13.79 -6.26
N ILE A 47 7.26 13.03 -5.21
CA ILE A 47 8.20 12.70 -4.14
C ILE A 47 9.30 11.75 -4.61
N SER A 48 8.96 10.78 -5.47
CA SER A 48 9.93 9.82 -6.00
C SER A 48 10.98 10.48 -6.90
N GLY A 49 10.61 11.52 -7.64
CA GLY A 49 11.52 12.30 -8.47
C GLY A 49 12.27 11.49 -9.53
N GLY A 50 11.73 10.34 -9.95
CA GLY A 50 12.35 9.44 -10.94
C GLY A 50 13.58 8.67 -10.44
N ARG A 51 13.83 8.66 -9.12
CA ARG A 51 14.97 7.94 -8.53
C ARG A 51 14.82 6.42 -8.68
N PRO A 52 15.91 5.67 -8.95
CA PRO A 52 15.85 4.22 -9.14
C PRO A 52 15.77 3.43 -7.84
N ASP A 53 16.24 4.00 -6.73
CA ASP A 53 16.35 3.39 -5.41
C ASP A 53 15.13 3.69 -4.52
N ILE A 54 13.96 3.88 -5.12
CA ILE A 54 12.74 4.23 -4.40
C ILE A 54 12.03 2.98 -3.87
N GLU A 55 11.62 3.07 -2.62
CA GLU A 55 10.65 2.16 -2.02
C GLU A 55 9.38 2.98 -1.70
N VAL A 56 8.23 2.47 -2.16
CA VAL A 56 6.92 3.01 -1.81
C VAL A 56 6.13 1.93 -1.08
N GLU A 57 5.74 2.24 0.15
CA GLU A 57 5.03 1.33 1.05
C GLU A 57 3.83 2.05 1.68
N ALA A 58 2.72 1.35 1.88
CA ALA A 58 1.62 1.77 2.75
C ALA A 58 1.68 0.97 4.06
N LYS A 59 1.62 1.68 5.19
CA LYS A 59 1.50 1.07 6.51
C LYS A 59 0.13 1.32 7.09
N PHE A 60 -0.37 0.37 7.87
CA PHE A 60 -1.70 0.42 8.47
C PHE A 60 -1.59 0.60 9.99
N GLY A 61 -2.44 1.45 10.54
CA GLY A 61 -2.33 1.89 11.91
C GLY A 61 -3.37 2.93 12.26
N VAL A 62 -3.08 3.84 13.19
CA VAL A 62 -3.98 4.95 13.51
C VAL A 62 -3.25 6.28 13.49
N MET A 63 -3.90 7.31 12.95
CA MET A 63 -3.42 8.68 13.07
C MET A 63 -3.98 9.27 14.36
N VAL A 64 -3.10 9.66 15.29
CA VAL A 64 -3.46 10.19 16.61
C VAL A 64 -3.07 11.66 16.73
N ASP A 65 -3.92 12.44 17.39
CA ASP A 65 -3.63 13.82 17.78
C ASP A 65 -2.77 13.81 19.04
N ARG A 66 -1.58 14.43 19.00
CA ARG A 66 -0.64 14.42 20.12
C ARG A 66 -1.16 15.14 21.36
N SER A 67 -2.10 16.08 21.20
CA SER A 67 -2.62 16.88 22.31
C SER A 67 -3.55 16.09 23.23
N ASN A 68 -4.25 15.08 22.70
CA ASN A 68 -5.30 14.35 23.42
C ASN A 68 -5.21 12.82 23.25
N ASN A 69 -4.26 12.34 22.45
CA ASN A 69 -4.03 10.94 22.12
C ASN A 69 -5.27 10.22 21.54
N GLN A 70 -6.18 10.97 20.90
CA GLN A 70 -7.35 10.43 20.23
C GLN A 70 -7.09 10.25 18.73
N ARG A 71 -7.79 9.28 18.13
CA ARG A 71 -7.74 9.04 16.70
C ARG A 71 -8.33 10.23 15.93
N VAL A 72 -7.53 10.81 15.04
CA VAL A 72 -7.84 12.01 14.27
C VAL A 72 -9.11 11.87 13.44
N ALA A 73 -9.32 10.70 12.83
CA ALA A 73 -10.52 10.40 12.04
C ALA A 73 -11.84 10.54 12.84
N SER A 74 -11.80 10.40 14.17
CA SER A 74 -12.98 10.56 15.03
C SER A 74 -13.35 12.02 15.31
N ARG A 75 -12.45 12.98 15.01
CA ARG A 75 -12.61 14.40 15.35
C ARG A 75 -12.80 15.33 14.15
N LEU A 76 -12.17 15.04 13.01
CA LEU A 76 -12.16 15.93 11.84
C LEU A 76 -13.52 16.06 11.13
N GLY A 77 -14.53 15.28 11.51
CA GLY A 77 -15.87 15.33 10.89
C GLY A 77 -15.91 14.81 9.45
N VAL A 78 -14.89 14.06 9.01
CA VAL A 78 -14.84 13.42 7.69
C VAL A 78 -15.64 12.12 7.70
N LEU A 79 -16.41 11.86 6.64
CA LEU A 79 -17.33 10.71 6.55
C LEU A 79 -16.80 9.56 5.68
N VAL A 80 -15.78 9.83 4.87
CA VAL A 80 -15.20 8.89 3.92
C VAL A 80 -13.69 8.93 4.04
N GLU A 81 -13.01 8.03 3.35
CA GLU A 81 -11.55 8.09 3.30
C GLU A 81 -11.08 9.45 2.77
N THR A 82 -10.04 10.00 3.39
CA THR A 82 -9.61 11.37 3.09
C THR A 82 -8.10 11.49 3.24
N ILE A 83 -7.45 12.00 2.20
CA ILE A 83 -6.03 12.35 2.22
C ILE A 83 -5.87 13.61 3.07
N LEU A 84 -4.99 13.56 4.06
CA LEU A 84 -4.63 14.74 4.83
C LEU A 84 -3.62 15.59 4.07
N ASN A 85 -3.82 16.90 4.12
CA ASN A 85 -2.83 17.86 3.67
C ASN A 85 -1.53 17.68 4.50
N PRO A 86 -0.38 17.34 3.89
CA PRO A 86 0.88 17.15 4.61
C PRO A 86 1.34 18.40 5.40
N ARG A 87 0.81 19.59 5.10
CA ARG A 87 1.10 20.82 5.84
C ARG A 87 0.39 20.91 7.19
N GLU A 88 -0.63 20.08 7.43
CA GLU A 88 -1.52 20.17 8.59
C GLU A 88 -1.32 19.02 9.60
N VAL A 89 -0.28 18.19 9.42
CA VAL A 89 -0.05 16.99 10.26
C VAL A 89 0.94 17.20 11.42
N SER A 90 1.42 18.42 11.66
CA SER A 90 2.49 18.71 12.63
C SER A 90 2.18 18.29 14.07
N ASN A 91 0.91 18.40 14.49
CA ASN A 91 0.44 17.99 15.82
C ASN A 91 -0.07 16.54 15.85
N MET A 92 0.14 15.77 14.79
CA MET A 92 -0.34 14.41 14.67
C MET A 92 0.83 13.41 14.72
N LYS A 93 0.50 12.14 14.96
CA LYS A 93 1.44 11.03 14.95
C LYS A 93 0.75 9.83 14.31
N PHE A 94 1.47 9.13 13.44
CA PHE A 94 1.00 7.85 12.92
C PHE A 94 1.56 6.71 13.77
N GLU A 95 0.68 5.85 14.29
CA GLU A 95 1.04 4.67 15.06
C GLU A 95 0.82 3.42 14.20
N SER A 96 1.93 2.93 13.63
CA SER A 96 1.96 1.79 12.72
C SER A 96 1.92 0.46 13.48
N THR A 97 0.82 0.17 14.17
CA THR A 97 0.64 -1.12 14.85
C THR A 97 -0.81 -1.57 14.80
N LEU A 98 -0.99 -2.88 14.72
CA LEU A 98 -2.24 -3.60 14.91
C LEU A 98 -2.27 -4.26 16.28
N SER A 99 -3.45 -4.70 16.72
CA SER A 99 -3.53 -5.69 17.80
C SER A 99 -3.08 -7.07 17.31
N ALA A 100 -2.61 -7.92 18.23
CA ALA A 100 -2.26 -9.30 17.91
C ALA A 100 -3.42 -10.07 17.26
N ARG A 101 -4.66 -9.83 17.72
CA ARG A 101 -5.87 -10.44 17.16
C ARG A 101 -6.15 -10.01 15.72
N GLN A 102 -6.00 -8.72 15.41
CA GLN A 102 -6.15 -8.21 14.03
C GLN A 102 -5.08 -8.80 13.11
N HIS A 103 -3.83 -8.86 13.58
CA HIS A 103 -2.72 -9.44 12.83
C HIS A 103 -2.93 -10.93 12.54
N GLU A 104 -3.32 -11.72 13.56
CA GLU A 104 -3.67 -13.13 13.41
C GLU A 104 -4.83 -13.34 12.42
N HIS A 105 -5.89 -12.53 12.52
CA HIS A 105 -7.03 -12.60 11.62
C HIS A 105 -6.63 -12.40 10.16
N LEU A 106 -5.84 -11.35 9.88
CA LEU A 106 -5.33 -11.08 8.53
C LEU A 106 -4.42 -12.20 8.04
N ASN A 107 -3.55 -12.73 8.91
CA ASN A 107 -2.66 -13.84 8.55
C ASN A 107 -3.45 -15.08 8.14
N LYS A 108 -4.50 -15.41 8.90
CA LYS A 108 -5.39 -16.53 8.55
C LYS A 108 -6.09 -16.29 7.22
N MET A 109 -6.69 -15.11 7.03
CA MET A 109 -7.40 -14.74 5.81
C MET A 109 -6.49 -14.81 4.55
N LEU A 110 -5.27 -14.30 4.64
CA LEU A 110 -4.32 -14.32 3.53
C LEU A 110 -3.82 -15.75 3.23
N ASN A 111 -3.55 -16.58 4.25
CA ASN A 111 -3.20 -17.99 4.04
C ASN A 111 -4.35 -18.80 3.40
N GLU A 112 -5.59 -18.58 3.84
CA GLU A 112 -6.76 -19.17 3.20
C GLU A 112 -6.87 -18.73 1.73
N ARG A 113 -6.57 -17.46 1.45
CA ARG A 113 -6.57 -16.95 0.08
C ARG A 113 -5.47 -17.58 -0.78
N VAL A 114 -4.25 -17.75 -0.25
CA VAL A 114 -3.17 -18.47 -0.93
C VAL A 114 -3.64 -19.86 -1.37
N ALA A 115 -4.23 -20.63 -0.45
CA ALA A 115 -4.74 -21.97 -0.74
C ALA A 115 -5.84 -21.97 -1.83
N GLN A 116 -6.76 -21.00 -1.79
CA GLN A 116 -7.80 -20.85 -2.82
C GLN A 116 -7.21 -20.53 -4.20
N THR A 117 -6.25 -19.61 -4.26
CA THR A 117 -5.67 -19.17 -5.53
C THR A 117 -4.69 -20.16 -6.15
N ALA A 118 -4.21 -21.13 -5.37
CA ALA A 118 -3.38 -22.24 -5.85
C ALA A 118 -4.20 -23.33 -6.60
N ALA A 119 -5.53 -23.28 -6.53
CA ALA A 119 -6.38 -24.25 -7.21
C ALA A 119 -6.22 -24.15 -8.75
N PRO A 120 -6.11 -25.27 -9.49
CA PRO A 120 -5.99 -25.24 -10.95
C PRO A 120 -7.18 -24.57 -11.67
N SER A 121 -8.34 -24.52 -11.02
CA SER A 121 -9.55 -23.86 -11.53
C SER A 121 -9.56 -22.34 -11.30
N PHE A 122 -8.57 -21.79 -10.60
CA PHE A 122 -8.51 -20.36 -10.32
C PHE A 122 -8.09 -19.60 -11.57
N GLN A 123 -8.93 -18.67 -12.01
CA GLN A 123 -8.79 -17.99 -13.31
C GLN A 123 -7.90 -16.74 -13.27
N HIS A 124 -7.41 -16.33 -12.10
CA HIS A 124 -6.63 -15.10 -11.92
C HIS A 124 -5.22 -15.39 -11.41
N ALA A 125 -4.39 -14.35 -11.28
CA ALA A 125 -3.03 -14.48 -10.77
C ALA A 125 -3.02 -15.05 -9.34
N PRO A 126 -2.18 -16.07 -9.06
CA PRO A 126 -2.14 -16.67 -7.73
C PRO A 126 -1.48 -15.74 -6.71
N LEU A 127 -1.90 -15.88 -5.45
CA LEU A 127 -1.23 -15.28 -4.30
C LEU A 127 -0.16 -16.27 -3.79
N SER A 128 1.09 -15.82 -3.68
CA SER A 128 2.17 -16.61 -3.08
C SER A 128 2.40 -16.19 -1.63
N ALA A 129 3.04 -17.05 -0.83
CA ALA A 129 3.45 -16.74 0.54
C ALA A 129 4.88 -17.23 0.81
N ARG A 130 5.62 -16.47 1.60
CA ARG A 130 6.92 -16.88 2.16
C ARG A 130 7.08 -16.37 3.59
N HIS A 131 7.71 -17.20 4.41
CA HIS A 131 8.04 -16.87 5.80
C HIS A 131 9.50 -16.46 5.91
N LEU A 132 9.76 -15.28 6.46
CA LEU A 132 11.08 -14.68 6.60
C LEU A 132 11.32 -14.34 8.08
N GLN A 133 12.49 -14.73 8.59
CA GLN A 133 12.93 -14.34 9.92
C GLN A 133 14.27 -13.62 9.79
N THR A 134 14.29 -12.33 10.12
CA THR A 134 15.50 -11.49 9.98
C THR A 134 15.91 -10.88 11.31
N LEU A 135 17.21 -10.68 11.47
CA LEU A 135 17.80 -9.82 12.48
C LEU A 135 18.27 -8.54 11.77
N ASP A 136 17.64 -7.41 12.12
CA ASP A 136 18.05 -6.10 11.64
C ASP A 136 18.92 -5.43 12.72
N GLU A 137 20.11 -4.99 12.34
CA GLU A 137 21.05 -4.22 13.16
C GLU A 137 21.26 -2.83 12.55
N PHE A 138 21.24 -1.79 13.38
CA PHE A 138 21.32 -0.41 12.92
C PHE A 138 22.59 0.26 13.41
N PHE A 139 23.31 0.93 12.52
CA PHE A 139 24.58 1.59 12.80
C PHE A 139 24.53 3.06 12.37
N SER A 140 25.35 3.89 13.03
CA SER A 140 25.67 5.22 12.52
C SER A 140 26.40 5.08 11.19
N ILE A 141 26.10 5.94 10.23
CA ILE A 141 26.82 5.96 8.96
C ILE A 141 28.21 6.59 9.20
N PRO A 142 29.32 5.95 8.81
CA PRO A 142 30.64 6.53 8.98
C PRO A 142 30.81 7.84 8.22
N ASN A 143 31.54 8.80 8.80
CA ASN A 143 31.98 10.03 8.14
C ASN A 143 30.87 10.91 7.53
N THR A 144 29.63 10.78 7.99
CA THR A 144 28.54 11.68 7.62
C THR A 144 27.93 12.31 8.86
N GLN A 145 27.43 13.53 8.70
CA GLN A 145 26.59 14.21 9.69
C GLN A 145 25.10 14.00 9.43
N ASP A 146 24.73 13.10 8.50
CA ASP A 146 23.34 12.74 8.23
C ASP A 146 22.71 12.11 9.47
N PRO A 147 21.92 12.87 10.26
CA PRO A 147 21.37 12.39 11.52
C PRO A 147 20.13 11.52 11.30
N GLU A 148 19.56 11.55 10.09
CA GLU A 148 18.34 10.84 9.71
C GLU A 148 18.65 9.49 9.06
N GLY A 149 19.76 9.42 8.32
CA GLY A 149 20.25 8.17 7.73
C GLY A 149 20.79 7.20 8.78
N LYS A 150 20.31 5.96 8.74
CA LYS A 150 20.89 4.84 9.50
C LYS A 150 21.28 3.72 8.53
N LEU A 151 22.47 3.19 8.74
CA LEU A 151 22.92 1.98 8.06
C LEU A 151 22.20 0.79 8.68
N ARG A 152 21.39 0.07 7.90
CA ARG A 152 20.71 -1.16 8.31
C ARG A 152 21.45 -2.35 7.72
N VAL A 153 21.85 -3.28 8.59
CA VAL A 153 22.32 -4.61 8.20
C VAL A 153 21.25 -5.61 8.56
N SER A 154 20.75 -6.35 7.57
CA SER A 154 19.75 -7.40 7.77
C SER A 154 20.38 -8.77 7.50
N ARG A 155 20.21 -9.69 8.44
CA ARG A 155 20.71 -11.07 8.36
C ARG A 155 19.58 -12.06 8.55
N ASP A 156 19.71 -13.24 7.96
CA ASP A 156 18.81 -14.36 8.26
C ASP A 156 18.97 -14.75 9.74
N ALA A 157 17.86 -14.81 10.47
CA ALA A 157 17.89 -15.01 11.91
C ALA A 157 18.33 -16.43 12.32
N LYS A 158 18.26 -17.41 11.41
CA LYS A 158 18.65 -18.81 11.66
C LYS A 158 20.09 -19.08 11.26
N THR A 159 20.50 -18.62 10.08
CA THR A 159 21.80 -18.92 9.50
C THR A 159 22.86 -17.85 9.76
N GLY A 160 22.44 -16.62 10.07
CA GLY A 160 23.32 -15.45 10.21
C GLY A 160 23.84 -14.91 8.87
N GLN A 161 23.40 -15.48 7.74
CA GLN A 161 23.79 -15.03 6.42
C GLN A 161 23.32 -13.60 6.18
N LEU A 162 24.21 -12.77 5.61
CA LEU A 162 23.85 -11.41 5.19
C LEU A 162 22.78 -11.47 4.09
N ILE A 163 21.65 -10.80 4.33
CA ILE A 163 20.58 -10.63 3.34
C ILE A 163 20.81 -9.33 2.57
N GLU A 164 20.98 -8.24 3.30
CA GLU A 164 21.17 -6.91 2.70
C GLU A 164 21.84 -5.96 3.68
N CYS A 165 22.48 -4.93 3.11
CA CYS A 165 23.01 -3.78 3.82
C CYS A 165 22.59 -2.53 3.05
N LEU A 166 21.90 -1.61 3.71
CA LEU A 166 21.36 -0.42 3.05
C LEU A 166 21.31 0.81 3.95
N ILE A 167 21.18 1.98 3.33
CA ILE A 167 20.85 3.22 4.00
C ILE A 167 19.46 3.67 3.53
N LYS A 168 18.50 3.67 4.47
CA LYS A 168 17.12 4.07 4.21
C LYS A 168 16.89 5.53 4.61
N ARG A 169 16.32 6.34 3.72
CA ARG A 169 15.97 7.74 3.99
C ARG A 169 14.52 8.02 3.61
N ARG A 170 13.79 8.70 4.49
CA ARG A 170 12.39 9.10 4.24
C ARG A 170 12.37 10.31 3.32
N LEU A 171 11.66 10.22 2.20
CA LEU A 171 11.43 11.36 1.30
C LEU A 171 10.12 12.08 1.61
N GLY A 172 9.08 11.34 2.01
CA GLY A 172 7.80 11.92 2.36
C GLY A 172 6.79 10.91 2.87
N ASP A 173 5.78 11.43 3.56
CA ASP A 173 4.61 10.69 4.02
C ASP A 173 3.33 11.34 3.54
N LEU A 174 2.36 10.52 3.12
CA LEU A 174 0.99 10.93 2.83
C LEU A 174 0.05 10.11 3.70
N HIS A 175 -0.78 10.78 4.48
CA HIS A 175 -1.67 10.15 5.45
C HIS A 175 -3.09 10.10 4.91
N VAL A 176 -3.74 8.94 5.06
CA VAL A 176 -5.14 8.73 4.70
C VAL A 176 -5.93 8.32 5.93
N LEU A 177 -6.90 9.16 6.29
CA LEU A 177 -7.87 8.85 7.32
C LEU A 177 -8.98 7.97 6.77
N CYS A 178 -9.41 6.99 7.55
CA CYS A 178 -10.48 6.08 7.18
C CYS A 178 -11.53 6.00 8.31
N PRO A 179 -12.47 6.97 8.41
CA PRO A 179 -13.41 7.08 9.52
C PRO A 179 -14.38 5.90 9.64
N LYS A 180 -14.56 5.12 8.57
CA LYS A 180 -15.42 3.92 8.52
C LYS A 180 -14.63 2.60 8.69
N ARG A 181 -13.35 2.67 9.04
CA ARG A 181 -12.44 1.54 9.20
C ARG A 181 -11.76 1.61 10.56
N GLU A 182 -11.23 0.49 11.02
CA GLU A 182 -10.52 0.40 12.29
C GLU A 182 -9.10 0.98 12.22
N VAL A 183 -8.55 1.08 11.00
CA VAL A 183 -7.23 1.62 10.73
C VAL A 183 -7.30 2.76 9.73
N ASP A 184 -6.40 3.71 9.91
CA ASP A 184 -5.93 4.66 8.91
C ASP A 184 -4.71 4.04 8.20
N TRP A 185 -4.25 4.65 7.11
CA TRP A 185 -3.03 4.20 6.45
C TRP A 185 -2.14 5.37 6.05
N ARG A 186 -0.83 5.12 5.99
CA ARG A 186 0.20 6.08 5.62
C ARG A 186 1.00 5.52 4.47
N ILE A 187 1.06 6.24 3.37
CA ILE A 187 2.00 5.98 2.28
C ILE A 187 3.31 6.64 2.64
N SER A 188 4.40 5.89 2.62
CA SER A 188 5.75 6.36 2.82
C SER A 188 6.55 6.13 1.55
N VAL A 189 7.26 7.16 1.10
CA VAL A 189 8.25 7.07 0.02
C VAL A 189 9.63 7.20 0.65
N ASN A 190 10.49 6.22 0.41
CA ASN A 190 11.85 6.18 0.93
C ASN A 190 12.85 5.99 -0.21
N THR A 191 14.10 6.40 -0.02
CA THR A 191 15.23 5.86 -0.79
C THR A 191 15.88 4.72 -0.01
N GLU A 192 16.24 3.64 -0.70
CA GLU A 192 16.97 2.51 -0.15
C GLU A 192 18.28 2.30 -0.93
N GLU A 193 19.31 3.00 -0.47
CA GLU A 193 20.65 2.93 -1.06
C GLU A 193 21.34 1.64 -0.59
N LYS A 194 21.53 0.68 -1.49
CA LYS A 194 22.31 -0.53 -1.19
C LYS A 194 23.78 -0.15 -1.01
N VAL A 195 24.36 -0.59 0.10
CA VAL A 195 25.77 -0.33 0.40
C VAL A 195 26.50 -1.60 0.80
N ASP A 196 27.81 -1.57 0.70
CA ASP A 196 28.64 -2.72 1.06
C ASP A 196 28.70 -2.89 2.59
N ILE A 197 28.73 -4.14 3.06
CA ILE A 197 28.83 -4.45 4.49
C ILE A 197 30.15 -3.97 5.10
N SER A 198 31.20 -3.78 4.30
CA SER A 198 32.48 -3.19 4.71
C SER A 198 32.37 -1.77 5.26
N MET A 199 31.23 -1.09 5.05
CA MET A 199 30.93 0.17 5.75
C MET A 199 30.81 -0.01 7.27
N VAL A 200 30.49 -1.21 7.75
CA VAL A 200 30.57 -1.56 9.18
C VAL A 200 32.01 -1.97 9.48
N THR A 201 32.77 -1.09 10.12
CA THR A 201 34.18 -1.34 10.47
C THR A 201 34.32 -2.12 11.79
N ASP A 202 35.47 -2.77 11.96
CA ASP A 202 35.80 -3.47 13.19
C ASP A 202 35.72 -2.53 14.40
N GLY A 203 34.90 -2.92 15.37
CA GLY A 203 34.66 -2.15 16.61
C GLY A 203 33.38 -1.32 16.60
N MET A 204 32.70 -1.16 15.46
CA MET A 204 31.37 -0.56 15.43
C MET A 204 30.36 -1.45 16.17
N ARG A 205 29.58 -0.84 17.06
CA ARG A 205 28.47 -1.51 17.75
C ARG A 205 27.14 -1.06 17.16
N PRO A 206 26.17 -1.97 16.98
CA PRO A 206 24.81 -1.58 16.64
C PRO A 206 24.28 -0.58 17.67
N LEU A 207 23.67 0.50 17.20
CA LEU A 207 22.91 1.44 18.01
C LEU A 207 21.72 0.74 18.66
N TYR A 208 21.05 -0.10 17.89
CA TYR A 208 20.00 -1.01 18.33
C TYR A 208 19.83 -2.13 17.31
N SER A 209 19.11 -3.16 17.72
CA SER A 209 18.75 -4.30 16.88
C SER A 209 17.29 -4.67 17.10
N ARG A 210 16.70 -5.36 16.12
CA ARG A 210 15.35 -5.92 16.23
C ARG A 210 15.26 -7.23 15.48
N ARG A 211 14.42 -8.14 15.96
CA ARG A 211 14.07 -9.37 15.23
C ARG A 211 12.76 -9.13 14.52
N LYS A 212 12.69 -9.50 13.24
CA LYS A 212 11.47 -9.48 12.44
C LYS A 212 11.07 -10.90 12.12
N ASP A 213 9.82 -11.23 12.41
CA ASP A 213 9.15 -12.43 11.93
C ASP A 213 8.06 -12.00 10.96
N ARG A 214 8.23 -12.31 9.67
CA ARG A 214 7.42 -11.76 8.58
C ARG A 214 6.81 -12.87 7.75
N MET A 215 5.49 -12.87 7.66
CA MET A 215 4.78 -13.56 6.60
C MET A 215 4.54 -12.58 5.45
N GLN A 216 5.22 -12.79 4.33
CA GLN A 216 5.09 -11.97 3.13
C GLN A 216 4.26 -12.70 2.08
N TYR A 217 3.27 -12.00 1.53
CA TYR A 217 2.40 -12.47 0.48
C TYR A 217 2.65 -11.71 -0.81
N GLY A 218 2.90 -12.39 -1.92
CA GLY A 218 3.16 -11.78 -3.22
C GLY A 218 2.01 -11.94 -4.19
N HIS A 219 1.57 -10.83 -4.81
CA HIS A 219 0.56 -10.86 -5.87
C HIS A 219 0.82 -9.75 -6.89
N GLN A 220 1.12 -10.18 -8.13
CA GLN A 220 1.48 -9.28 -9.24
C GLN A 220 2.63 -8.34 -8.83
N HIS A 221 2.40 -7.03 -8.80
CA HIS A 221 3.41 -6.00 -8.52
C HIS A 221 3.50 -5.61 -7.03
N PHE A 222 2.90 -6.40 -6.13
CA PHE A 222 2.76 -6.03 -4.72
C PHE A 222 3.24 -7.12 -3.79
N HIS A 223 3.81 -6.70 -2.66
CA HIS A 223 3.93 -7.54 -1.48
C HIS A 223 3.06 -7.00 -0.34
N ILE A 224 2.43 -7.93 0.39
CA ILE A 224 1.73 -7.66 1.63
C ILE A 224 2.52 -8.32 2.75
N ASP A 225 3.03 -7.53 3.68
CA ASP A 225 3.87 -8.00 4.78
C ASP A 225 3.12 -7.92 6.09
N LEU A 226 2.90 -9.08 6.71
CA LEU A 226 2.48 -9.18 8.11
C LEU A 226 3.72 -9.47 8.95
N THR A 227 4.15 -8.48 9.73
CA THR A 227 5.41 -8.54 10.46
C THR A 227 5.18 -8.43 11.96
N GLN A 228 5.79 -9.32 12.73
CA GLN A 228 6.01 -9.13 14.16
C GLN A 228 7.43 -8.61 14.35
N VAL A 229 7.56 -7.45 14.99
CA VAL A 229 8.86 -6.85 15.30
C VAL A 229 9.08 -6.94 16.80
N MET A 230 10.16 -7.61 17.19
CA MET A 230 10.61 -7.70 18.57
C MET A 230 11.83 -6.80 18.77
N ASP A 231 11.69 -5.79 19.63
CA ASP A 231 12.79 -4.92 20.01
C ASP A 231 13.68 -5.54 21.10
N GLN A 232 14.76 -4.83 21.49
CA GLN A 232 15.66 -5.27 22.56
C GLN A 232 14.99 -5.30 23.95
N GLY A 233 13.85 -4.62 24.12
CA GLY A 233 13.04 -4.62 25.33
C GLY A 233 12.03 -5.76 25.39
N ASN A 234 12.04 -6.68 24.42
CA ASN A 234 11.03 -7.73 24.22
C ASN A 234 9.61 -7.20 23.99
N THR A 235 9.47 -5.94 23.57
CA THR A 235 8.18 -5.41 23.11
C THR A 235 7.93 -5.93 21.71
N VAL A 236 6.74 -6.49 21.50
CA VAL A 236 6.31 -6.99 20.19
C VAL A 236 5.32 -6.01 19.58
N THR A 237 5.64 -5.48 18.40
CA THR A 237 4.69 -4.74 17.57
C THR A 237 4.22 -5.60 16.41
N HIS A 238 2.96 -5.43 16.02
CA HIS A 238 2.35 -6.15 14.90
C HIS A 238 2.09 -5.17 13.77
N GLU A 239 2.85 -5.29 12.68
CA GLU A 239 2.83 -4.38 11.55
C GLU A 239 2.16 -5.06 10.35
N LEU A 240 1.43 -4.26 9.58
CA LEU A 240 0.93 -4.61 8.25
C LEU A 240 1.47 -3.56 7.26
N GLU A 241 2.09 -4.03 6.19
CA GLU A 241 2.67 -3.20 5.14
C GLU A 241 2.18 -3.71 3.77
N LEU A 242 1.94 -2.80 2.83
CA LEU A 242 1.73 -3.10 1.41
C LEU A 242 2.79 -2.32 0.62
N GLU A 243 3.63 -2.99 -0.15
CA GLU A 243 4.71 -2.36 -0.91
C GLU A 243 4.63 -2.70 -2.40
N PHE A 244 5.21 -1.86 -3.24
CA PHE A 244 5.49 -2.22 -4.64
C PHE A 244 6.70 -3.15 -4.67
N ALA A 245 6.52 -4.35 -5.23
CA ALA A 245 7.55 -5.39 -5.27
C ALA A 245 8.70 -5.07 -6.24
N TYR A 246 8.45 -4.22 -7.24
CA TYR A 246 9.37 -3.96 -8.35
C TYR A 246 9.57 -2.45 -8.58
N PRO A 247 10.45 -1.79 -7.81
CA PRO A 247 10.76 -0.36 -7.98
C PRO A 247 11.14 0.04 -9.41
N GLU A 248 11.93 -0.78 -10.10
CA GLU A 248 12.37 -0.52 -11.47
C GLU A 248 11.19 -0.49 -12.45
N GLU A 249 10.21 -1.37 -12.26
CA GLU A 249 9.02 -1.41 -13.10
C GLU A 249 8.12 -0.20 -12.83
N MET A 250 7.96 0.19 -11.56
CA MET A 250 7.24 1.40 -11.18
C MET A 250 7.87 2.64 -11.82
N ARG A 251 9.20 2.76 -11.78
CA ARG A 251 9.94 3.84 -12.45
C ARG A 251 9.71 3.83 -13.96
N ARG A 252 9.85 2.66 -14.60
CA ARG A 252 9.66 2.51 -16.05
C ARG A 252 8.28 3.00 -16.49
N VAL A 253 7.20 2.57 -15.82
CA VAL A 253 5.85 3.01 -16.19
C VAL A 253 5.58 4.47 -15.82
N LEU A 254 6.22 5.01 -14.78
CA LEU A 254 6.16 6.43 -14.44
C LEU A 254 6.80 7.30 -15.53
N GLU A 255 7.93 6.88 -16.11
CA GLU A 255 8.60 7.62 -17.20
C GLU A 255 7.74 7.70 -18.47
N LEU A 256 6.85 6.73 -18.67
CA LEU A 256 5.90 6.65 -19.79
C LEU A 256 4.58 7.38 -19.52
N ARG A 257 4.32 7.79 -18.27
CA ARG A 257 3.05 8.41 -17.86
C ARG A 257 2.74 9.65 -18.72
N GLY A 258 1.55 9.66 -19.33
CA GLY A 258 1.09 10.78 -20.17
C GLY A 258 1.77 10.91 -21.54
N ARG A 259 2.64 9.95 -21.92
CA ARG A 259 3.15 9.85 -23.30
C ARG A 259 2.11 9.18 -24.20
N GLU A 260 2.36 9.16 -25.51
CA GLU A 260 1.56 8.33 -26.42
C GLU A 260 1.99 6.86 -26.33
N GLY A 261 1.01 5.95 -26.36
CA GLY A 261 1.26 4.51 -26.40
C GLY A 261 0.39 3.70 -25.43
N PRO A 262 0.39 2.37 -25.55
CA PRO A 262 -0.47 1.48 -24.74
C PRO A 262 -0.16 1.53 -23.24
N GLU A 263 1.08 1.89 -22.87
CA GLU A 263 1.53 1.92 -21.47
C GLU A 263 1.45 3.31 -20.82
N ALA A 264 0.91 4.30 -21.52
CA ALA A 264 0.78 5.68 -21.05
C ALA A 264 0.04 5.81 -19.71
N TRP A 265 -0.83 4.85 -19.41
CA TRP A 265 -1.66 4.76 -18.20
C TRP A 265 -1.19 3.69 -17.22
N GLY A 266 -0.08 3.00 -17.51
CA GLY A 266 0.41 1.88 -16.70
C GLY A 266 0.72 2.28 -15.26
N TYR A 267 1.31 3.47 -15.07
CA TYR A 267 1.57 4.01 -13.72
C TYR A 267 0.29 4.29 -12.94
N ASP A 268 -0.67 4.99 -13.55
CA ASP A 268 -1.95 5.31 -12.90
C ASP A 268 -2.75 4.05 -12.58
N GLN A 269 -2.72 3.04 -13.45
CA GLN A 269 -3.31 1.73 -13.19
C GLN A 269 -2.62 1.03 -12.01
N LEU A 270 -1.28 1.05 -11.96
CA LEU A 270 -0.50 0.45 -10.89
C LEU A 270 -0.82 1.09 -9.53
N VAL A 271 -0.95 2.42 -9.48
CA VAL A 271 -1.37 3.15 -8.27
C VAL A 271 -2.83 2.88 -7.92
N ALA A 272 -3.73 2.78 -8.90
CA ALA A 272 -5.13 2.43 -8.66
C ALA A 272 -5.26 1.06 -7.97
N VAL A 273 -4.51 0.06 -8.44
CA VAL A 273 -4.50 -1.28 -7.81
C VAL A 273 -3.89 -1.23 -6.42
N PHE A 274 -2.82 -0.45 -6.21
CA PHE A 274 -2.25 -0.22 -4.87
C PHE A 274 -3.29 0.32 -3.88
N VAL A 275 -4.01 1.37 -4.27
CA VAL A 275 -5.07 1.98 -3.45
C VAL A 275 -6.20 0.98 -3.19
N ASN A 276 -6.61 0.21 -4.19
CA ASN A 276 -7.62 -0.83 -4.01
C ASN A 276 -7.18 -1.91 -3.02
N ASN A 277 -5.91 -2.33 -3.07
CA ASN A 277 -5.35 -3.25 -2.09
C ASN A 277 -5.33 -2.64 -0.69
N CYS A 278 -4.96 -1.36 -0.53
CA CYS A 278 -5.08 -0.63 0.74
C CYS A 278 -6.51 -0.63 1.29
N ARG A 279 -7.50 -0.31 0.44
CA ARG A 279 -8.93 -0.30 0.79
C ARG A 279 -9.41 -1.69 1.24
N LEU A 280 -9.00 -2.74 0.52
CA LEU A 280 -9.36 -4.13 0.85
C LEU A 280 -8.73 -4.60 2.16
N LEU A 281 -7.44 -4.34 2.37
CA LEU A 281 -6.75 -4.67 3.62
C LEU A 281 -7.38 -3.93 4.81
N SER A 282 -7.60 -2.62 4.68
CA SER A 282 -8.24 -1.80 5.72
C SER A 282 -9.65 -2.27 6.07
N ARG A 283 -10.41 -2.77 5.09
CA ARG A 283 -11.76 -3.32 5.29
C ARG A 283 -11.77 -4.65 6.03
N ASN A 284 -10.70 -5.43 5.93
CA ASN A 284 -10.57 -6.72 6.60
C ASN A 284 -9.86 -6.62 7.95
N VAL A 285 -9.44 -5.42 8.38
CA VAL A 285 -9.06 -5.21 9.78
C VAL A 285 -10.32 -5.21 10.64
N ILE A 286 -10.44 -6.23 11.50
CA ILE A 286 -11.59 -6.42 12.38
C ILE A 286 -11.59 -5.41 13.54
N LYS A 287 -12.80 -5.08 14.00
CA LYS A 287 -13.01 -4.28 15.20
C LYS A 287 -12.51 -5.04 16.42
N MET A 288 -11.82 -4.34 17.32
CA MET A 288 -11.38 -4.89 18.61
C MET A 288 -12.55 -5.09 19.56
#